data_AF-A0A060XZT0-F1
#
_entry.id   AF-A0A060XZT0-F1
#
_cell.length_a   1.000
_cell.length_b   1.000
_cell.length_c   1.000
_cell.angle_alpha   90.00
_cell.angle_beta   90.00
_cell.angle_gamma   90.00
#
_symmetry.space_group_name_H-M   'P 1'
#
loop_
_entity.id
_entity.type
_entity.pdbx_description
1 polymer ?
#
loop_
_entity_poly.entity_id
_entity_poly.type
_entity_poly.pdbx_seq_one_letter_code
_entity_poly.pdbx_strand_id
1 'polypeptide(L)'
;MKESIEGIERFVSPGKGRGLRVTKPFKVGELLFASLPYTYVLTASERGSNCEFCFTRKEGLAKCGKCKKALYCNVKCQKGDWAMHKLECGAMIAYGENWCPSESVRLVARIIAKQKAQKDRSTSEKLLLIGELESHIDDVDIEKREMNEGDIASLHQFYSKNLDFPSKTALLTLFSQVNCNGFTVEDEELSKMGSAVYPE
;
A
#
# COMPACT_ATOMS: atom_id res chain seq x y z
N MET A 1 15.46 -11.57 -11.52
CA MET A 1 14.06 -11.81 -11.92
C MET A 1 13.89 -11.38 -13.35
N LYS A 2 13.06 -12.04 -14.16
CA LYS A 2 12.77 -11.55 -15.52
C LYS A 2 11.96 -10.26 -15.40
N GLU A 3 12.51 -9.16 -15.90
CA GLU A 3 11.89 -7.83 -15.91
C GLU A 3 10.86 -7.71 -17.04
N SER A 4 9.95 -8.67 -17.09
CA SER A 4 9.02 -8.82 -18.21
C SER A 4 7.77 -9.55 -17.76
N ILE A 5 6.63 -9.09 -18.27
CA ILE A 5 5.36 -9.82 -18.21
C ILE A 5 5.15 -10.41 -19.61
N GLU A 6 4.90 -11.72 -19.69
CA GLU A 6 4.73 -12.36 -20.99
C GLU A 6 3.53 -11.77 -21.74
N GLY A 7 3.74 -11.37 -23.00
CA GLY A 7 2.68 -10.79 -23.81
C GLY A 7 2.35 -9.32 -23.51
N ILE A 8 3.06 -8.65 -22.58
CA ILE A 8 2.81 -7.27 -22.18
C ILE A 8 4.13 -6.50 -22.03
N GLU A 9 4.17 -5.28 -22.58
CA GLU A 9 5.32 -4.39 -22.47
C GLU A 9 4.92 -2.98 -22.03
N ARG A 10 5.86 -2.29 -21.38
CA ARG A 10 5.77 -0.85 -21.12
C ARG A 10 6.11 -0.09 -22.40
N PHE A 11 5.35 0.95 -22.71
CA PHE A 11 5.61 1.83 -23.86
C PHE A 11 5.30 3.30 -23.52
N VAL A 12 5.77 4.21 -24.37
CA VAL A 12 5.39 5.64 -24.29
C VAL A 12 4.13 5.86 -25.12
N SER A 13 3.05 6.26 -24.47
CA SER A 13 1.75 6.55 -25.07
C SER A 13 1.65 8.04 -25.42
N PRO A 14 1.50 8.42 -26.70
CA PRO A 14 1.44 9.82 -27.11
C PRO A 14 0.37 10.62 -26.35
N GLY A 15 0.79 11.69 -25.70
CA GLY A 15 -0.06 12.58 -24.90
C GLY A 15 -0.54 12.00 -23.56
N LYS A 16 -0.10 10.80 -23.16
CA LYS A 16 -0.52 10.13 -21.92
C LYS A 16 0.65 9.62 -21.06
N GLY A 17 1.88 9.95 -21.43
CA GLY A 17 3.07 9.49 -20.72
C GLY A 17 3.35 7.99 -20.96
N ARG A 18 3.35 7.19 -19.91
CA ARG A 18 3.66 5.74 -19.97
C ARG A 18 2.37 4.92 -20.02
N GLY A 19 2.43 3.77 -20.67
CA GLY A 19 1.32 2.82 -20.68
C GLY A 19 1.78 1.38 -20.83
N LEU A 20 0.81 0.47 -20.78
CA LEU A 20 0.98 -0.94 -21.11
C LEU A 20 0.40 -1.24 -22.49
N ARG A 21 1.10 -2.06 -23.26
CA ARG A 21 0.64 -2.56 -24.56
C ARG A 21 0.83 -4.08 -24.63
N VAL A 22 -0.12 -4.76 -25.27
CA VAL A 22 -0.02 -6.19 -25.55
C VAL A 22 0.92 -6.46 -26.73
N THR A 23 1.74 -7.49 -26.62
CA THR A 23 2.65 -7.97 -27.68
C THR A 23 2.15 -9.26 -28.35
N LYS A 24 1.05 -9.83 -27.85
CA LYS A 24 0.31 -10.95 -28.45
C LYS A 24 -1.21 -10.73 -28.32
N PRO A 25 -2.05 -11.39 -29.14
CA PRO A 25 -3.49 -11.40 -28.94
C PRO A 25 -3.89 -12.10 -27.62
N PHE A 26 -4.97 -11.63 -26.99
CA PHE A 26 -5.62 -12.24 -25.83
C PHE A 26 -7.11 -12.45 -26.13
N LYS A 27 -7.71 -13.51 -25.59
CA LYS A 27 -9.15 -13.79 -25.71
C LYS A 27 -9.94 -13.12 -24.57
N VAL A 28 -11.24 -12.93 -24.79
CA VAL A 28 -12.16 -12.47 -23.72
C VAL A 28 -12.10 -13.46 -22.55
N GLY A 29 -11.86 -12.94 -21.35
CA GLY A 29 -11.68 -13.72 -20.12
C GLY A 29 -10.29 -14.32 -19.91
N GLU A 30 -9.35 -14.15 -20.86
CA GLU A 30 -7.95 -14.56 -20.66
C GLU A 30 -7.26 -13.60 -19.68
N LEU A 31 -6.59 -14.16 -18.67
CA LEU A 31 -5.82 -13.38 -17.70
C LEU A 31 -4.58 -12.80 -18.38
N LEU A 32 -4.50 -11.47 -18.44
CA LEU A 32 -3.34 -10.74 -18.97
C LEU A 32 -2.11 -10.95 -18.08
N PHE A 33 -2.23 -10.60 -16.80
CA PHE A 33 -1.23 -10.85 -15.76
C PHE A 33 -1.85 -10.75 -14.37
N ALA A 34 -1.14 -11.25 -13.37
CA ALA A 34 -1.45 -11.05 -11.96
C ALA A 34 -0.27 -10.35 -11.28
N SER A 35 -0.59 -9.37 -10.44
CA SER A 35 0.38 -8.65 -9.63
C SER A 35 -0.01 -8.75 -8.15
N LEU A 36 0.98 -9.04 -7.31
CA LEU A 36 0.81 -8.95 -5.87
C LEU A 36 0.94 -7.48 -5.46
N PRO A 37 0.21 -7.01 -4.44
CA PRO A 37 0.37 -5.64 -3.96
C PRO A 37 1.80 -5.40 -3.50
N TYR A 38 2.38 -4.26 -3.89
CA TYR A 38 3.64 -3.81 -3.32
C TYR A 38 3.47 -3.60 -1.81
N THR A 39 2.37 -2.96 -1.41
CA THR A 39 1.90 -2.89 -0.03
C THR A 39 0.38 -2.76 -0.01
N TYR A 40 -0.22 -3.02 1.14
CA TYR A 40 -1.65 -2.91 1.37
C TYR A 40 -1.96 -2.65 2.85
N VAL A 41 -3.14 -2.12 3.11
CA VAL A 41 -3.70 -1.85 4.44
C VAL A 41 -5.19 -2.20 4.44
N LEU A 42 -5.65 -2.95 5.45
CA LEU A 42 -7.08 -3.18 5.66
C LEU A 42 -7.71 -1.89 6.21
N THR A 43 -8.89 -1.50 5.72
CA THR A 43 -9.58 -0.32 6.27
C THR A 43 -9.96 -0.55 7.73
N ALA A 44 -10.09 0.54 8.49
CA ALA A 44 -10.40 0.46 9.92
C ALA A 44 -11.78 -0.16 10.19
N SER A 45 -12.77 0.03 9.30
CA SER A 45 -14.12 -0.50 9.44
C SER A 45 -14.19 -2.03 9.31
N GLU A 46 -13.29 -2.64 8.56
CA GLU A 46 -13.24 -4.11 8.35
C GLU A 46 -12.41 -4.85 9.41
N ARG A 47 -11.78 -4.11 10.34
CA ARG A 47 -11.03 -4.72 11.44
C ARG A 47 -11.96 -5.45 12.39
N GLY A 48 -11.56 -6.67 12.74
CA GLY A 48 -12.37 -7.55 13.60
C GLY A 48 -13.12 -8.62 12.81
N SER A 49 -13.44 -8.33 11.55
CA SER A 49 -14.16 -9.22 10.64
C SER A 49 -13.23 -9.92 9.66
N ASN A 50 -12.12 -9.25 9.31
CA ASN A 50 -11.20 -9.68 8.27
C ASN A 50 -9.77 -9.83 8.80
N CYS A 51 -9.03 -10.75 8.16
CA CYS A 51 -7.61 -10.94 8.43
C CYS A 51 -6.79 -9.75 7.91
N GLU A 52 -5.97 -9.14 8.78
CA GLU A 52 -5.10 -8.00 8.43
C GLU A 52 -4.04 -8.35 7.37
N PHE A 53 -3.73 -9.65 7.19
CA PHE A 53 -2.72 -10.12 6.22
C PHE A 53 -3.33 -10.50 4.86
N CYS A 54 -4.41 -11.28 4.83
CA CYS A 54 -4.92 -11.84 3.58
C CYS A 54 -6.34 -11.38 3.24
N PHE A 55 -6.89 -10.46 4.04
CA PHE A 55 -8.23 -9.86 3.90
C PHE A 55 -9.40 -10.85 3.98
N THR A 56 -9.13 -12.15 4.14
CA THR A 56 -10.17 -13.17 4.31
C THR A 56 -11.08 -12.83 5.48
N ARG A 57 -12.38 -12.68 5.18
CA ARG A 57 -13.45 -12.58 6.17
C ARG A 57 -13.70 -13.95 6.79
N LYS A 58 -13.68 -14.03 8.12
CA LYS A 58 -13.89 -15.30 8.83
C LYS A 58 -14.29 -15.05 10.27
N GLU A 59 -15.15 -15.90 10.82
CA GLU A 59 -15.36 -15.97 12.27
C GLU A 59 -14.14 -16.59 13.00
N GLY A 60 -13.99 -16.24 14.28
CA GLY A 60 -12.96 -16.83 15.15
C GLY A 60 -11.52 -16.48 14.76
N LEU A 61 -11.28 -15.28 14.21
CA LEU A 61 -9.93 -14.81 13.92
C LEU A 61 -9.10 -14.67 15.21
N ALA A 62 -7.82 -15.03 15.10
CA ALA A 62 -6.86 -14.92 16.19
C ALA A 62 -6.42 -13.46 16.36
N LYS A 63 -6.62 -12.91 17.56
CA LYS A 63 -6.18 -11.54 17.91
C LYS A 63 -4.67 -11.50 18.14
N CYS A 64 -4.03 -10.43 17.68
CA CYS A 64 -2.64 -10.13 18.03
C CYS A 64 -2.49 -10.09 19.56
N GLY A 65 -1.58 -10.90 20.10
CA GLY A 65 -1.40 -11.04 21.55
C GLY A 65 -1.03 -9.74 22.27
N LYS A 66 -0.38 -8.79 21.58
CA LYS A 66 0.14 -7.55 22.15
C LYS A 66 -0.88 -6.40 22.11
N CYS A 67 -1.30 -5.97 20.92
CA CYS A 67 -2.22 -4.82 20.79
C CYS A 67 -3.69 -5.19 20.91
N LYS A 68 -4.07 -6.46 20.71
CA LYS A 68 -5.46 -6.95 20.63
C LYS A 68 -6.34 -6.31 19.54
N LYS A 69 -5.79 -5.41 18.70
CA LYS A 69 -6.51 -4.67 17.65
C LYS A 69 -6.42 -5.31 16.26
N ALA A 70 -5.30 -5.96 15.93
CA ALA A 70 -5.13 -6.68 14.66
C ALA A 70 -5.61 -8.13 14.79
N LEU A 71 -6.28 -8.65 13.76
CA LEU A 71 -6.84 -10.01 13.72
C LEU A 71 -6.31 -10.78 12.51
N TYR A 72 -6.14 -12.09 12.68
CA TYR A 72 -5.50 -12.96 11.68
C TYR A 72 -6.19 -14.31 11.58
N CYS A 73 -6.17 -14.93 10.40
CA CYS A 73 -6.71 -16.29 10.23
C CYS A 73 -6.03 -17.31 11.16
N ASN A 74 -4.72 -17.17 11.36
CA ASN A 74 -3.87 -18.07 12.13
C ASN A 74 -2.46 -17.45 12.33
N VAL A 75 -1.59 -18.19 13.03
CA VAL A 75 -0.20 -17.80 13.30
C VAL A 75 0.63 -17.56 12.03
N LYS A 76 0.32 -18.22 10.90
CA LYS A 76 1.02 -18.01 9.62
C LYS A 76 0.73 -16.60 9.09
N CYS A 77 -0.54 -16.18 9.09
CA CYS A 77 -0.93 -14.82 8.69
C CYS A 77 -0.33 -13.77 9.62
N GLN A 78 -0.37 -13.99 10.94
CA GLN A 78 0.21 -13.07 11.91
C GLN A 78 1.72 -12.90 11.71
N LYS A 79 2.46 -14.01 11.50
CA LYS A 79 3.90 -13.96 11.22
C LYS A 79 4.22 -13.29 9.89
N GLY A 80 3.41 -13.54 8.85
CA GLY A 80 3.56 -12.92 7.54
C GLY A 80 3.39 -11.40 7.56
N ASP A 81 2.45 -10.90 8.37
CA ASP A 81 2.18 -9.47 8.51
C ASP A 81 3.14 -8.76 9.48
N TRP A 82 3.84 -9.48 10.35
CA TRP A 82 4.60 -8.88 11.46
C TRP A 82 5.59 -7.79 11.03
N ALA A 83 6.23 -7.94 9.87
CA ALA A 83 7.16 -6.93 9.34
C ALA A 83 6.48 -5.56 9.14
N MET A 84 5.19 -5.55 8.79
CA MET A 84 4.37 -4.34 8.63
C MET A 84 3.59 -4.02 9.90
N HIS A 85 2.94 -5.00 10.52
CA HIS A 85 2.16 -4.78 11.74
C HIS A 85 2.98 -4.19 12.88
N LYS A 86 4.26 -4.56 13.04
CA LYS A 86 5.11 -4.02 14.12
C LYS A 86 5.23 -2.50 14.09
N LEU A 87 5.08 -1.87 12.91
CA LEU A 87 5.09 -0.42 12.73
C LEU A 87 3.92 0.23 13.50
N GLU A 88 2.77 -0.46 13.51
CA GLU A 88 1.51 0.03 14.10
C GLU A 88 1.27 -0.52 15.52
N CYS A 89 1.72 -1.76 15.80
CA CYS A 89 1.35 -2.52 17.00
C CYS A 89 1.64 -1.78 18.30
N GLY A 90 2.82 -1.16 18.42
CA GLY A 90 3.18 -0.36 19.60
C GLY A 90 2.42 0.96 19.67
N ALA A 91 2.21 1.61 18.53
CA ALA A 91 1.49 2.88 18.44
C ALA A 91 0.01 2.72 18.81
N MET A 92 -0.64 1.65 18.35
CA MET A 92 -2.03 1.31 18.72
C MET A 92 -2.21 1.18 20.24
N ILE A 93 -1.20 0.71 20.97
CA ILE A 93 -1.25 0.59 22.43
C ILE A 93 -1.00 1.96 23.07
N ALA A 94 0.02 2.68 22.61
CA ALA A 94 0.43 3.95 23.20
C ALA A 94 -0.61 5.05 23.03
N TYR A 95 -1.27 5.11 21.86
CA TYR A 95 -2.27 6.13 21.54
C TYR A 95 -3.71 5.67 21.82
N GLY A 96 -3.97 4.36 21.92
CA GLY A 96 -5.31 3.84 22.20
C GLY A 96 -6.34 4.31 21.17
N GLU A 97 -7.40 4.96 21.65
CA GLU A 97 -8.46 5.54 20.79
C GLU A 97 -7.97 6.74 19.96
N ASN A 98 -6.89 7.39 20.39
CA ASN A 98 -6.26 8.48 19.63
C ASN A 98 -5.37 7.98 18.50
N TRP A 99 -5.27 6.66 18.28
CA TRP A 99 -4.58 6.12 17.11
C TRP A 99 -5.51 6.22 15.90
N CYS A 100 -5.30 7.24 15.07
CA CYS A 100 -6.16 7.54 13.92
C CYS A 100 -5.40 7.95 12.63
N PRO A 101 -4.31 7.26 12.23
CA PRO A 101 -3.69 7.55 10.94
C PRO A 101 -4.63 7.20 9.78
N SER A 102 -4.65 8.04 8.74
CA SER A 102 -5.36 7.79 7.50
C SER A 102 -4.80 6.54 6.78
N GLU A 103 -5.56 5.95 5.86
CA GLU A 103 -5.08 4.82 5.06
C GLU A 103 -3.85 5.18 4.22
N SER A 104 -3.80 6.40 3.68
CA SER A 104 -2.62 6.93 2.97
C SER A 104 -1.39 6.98 3.87
N VAL A 105 -1.52 7.47 5.10
CA VAL A 105 -0.41 7.48 6.09
C VAL A 105 0.06 6.05 6.39
N ARG A 106 -0.87 5.11 6.58
CA ARG A 106 -0.53 3.71 6.84
C ARG A 106 0.16 3.06 5.62
N LEU A 107 -0.30 3.34 4.41
CA LEU A 107 0.34 2.85 3.18
C LEU A 107 1.75 3.39 3.03
N VAL A 108 1.94 4.71 3.14
CA VAL A 108 3.24 5.36 3.04
C VAL A 108 4.21 4.83 4.09
N ALA A 109 3.77 4.64 5.33
CA ALA A 109 4.58 4.02 6.38
C ALA A 109 5.09 2.62 5.98
N ARG A 110 4.22 1.79 5.39
CA ARG A 110 4.59 0.46 4.89
C ARG A 110 5.48 0.51 3.66
N ILE A 111 5.31 1.48 2.76
CA ILE A 111 6.21 1.69 1.60
C ILE A 111 7.62 2.02 2.10
N ILE A 112 7.77 2.99 2.99
CA ILE A 112 9.07 3.40 3.55
C ILE A 112 9.75 2.21 4.24
N ALA A 113 9.01 1.45 5.06
CA ALA A 113 9.52 0.25 5.71
C ALA A 113 9.99 -0.81 4.69
N LYS A 114 9.21 -1.03 3.63
CA LYS A 114 9.53 -2.01 2.58
C LYS A 114 10.75 -1.59 1.76
N GLN A 115 10.84 -0.32 1.36
CA GLN A 115 12.01 0.23 0.65
C GLN A 115 13.30 0.09 1.47
N LYS A 116 13.24 0.30 2.79
CA LYS A 116 14.41 0.12 3.66
C LYS A 116 14.84 -1.34 3.77
N ALA A 117 13.89 -2.28 3.78
CA ALA A 117 14.16 -3.70 3.93
C ALA A 117 14.59 -4.38 2.61
N GLN A 118 14.11 -3.88 1.48
CA GLN A 118 14.25 -4.53 0.18
C GLN A 118 15.29 -3.79 -0.68
N LYS A 119 16.47 -4.40 -0.85
CA LYS A 119 17.57 -3.84 -1.67
C LYS A 119 17.37 -4.06 -3.16
N ASP A 120 16.69 -5.14 -3.52
CA ASP A 120 16.39 -5.51 -4.90
C ASP A 120 14.96 -5.14 -5.27
N ARG A 121 14.66 -5.17 -6.58
CA ARG A 121 13.32 -4.94 -7.14
C ARG A 121 12.28 -5.92 -6.57
N SER A 122 11.04 -5.46 -6.31
CA SER A 122 9.96 -6.33 -5.84
C SER A 122 9.44 -7.20 -6.98
N THR A 123 8.84 -8.35 -6.63
CA THR A 123 8.05 -9.16 -7.57
C THR A 123 6.82 -8.43 -8.11
N SER A 124 6.40 -7.36 -7.44
CA SER A 124 5.28 -6.46 -7.81
C SER A 124 5.69 -5.32 -8.72
N GLU A 125 6.96 -5.23 -9.09
CA GLU A 125 7.51 -4.08 -9.81
C GLU A 125 8.06 -4.48 -11.18
N LYS A 126 7.62 -5.56 -11.84
CA LYS A 126 8.29 -6.09 -13.05
C LYS A 126 8.41 -5.09 -14.21
N LEU A 127 7.46 -4.18 -14.38
CA LEU A 127 7.45 -3.19 -15.48
C LEU A 127 7.67 -1.74 -15.02
N LEU A 128 7.36 -1.44 -13.75
CA LEU A 128 7.43 -0.09 -13.19
C LEU A 128 7.84 -0.17 -11.72
N LEU A 129 8.79 0.67 -11.30
CA LEU A 129 9.21 0.77 -9.91
C LEU A 129 8.27 1.71 -9.12
N ILE A 130 8.15 1.49 -7.81
CA ILE A 130 7.39 2.36 -6.91
C ILE A 130 7.89 3.81 -6.98
N GLY A 131 9.21 4.01 -7.09
CA GLY A 131 9.83 5.33 -7.18
C GLY A 131 9.61 6.01 -8.54
N GLU A 132 9.19 5.27 -9.56
CA GLU A 132 8.86 5.80 -10.88
C GLU A 132 7.38 6.20 -11.02
N LEU A 133 6.52 5.92 -10.03
CA LEU A 133 5.10 6.27 -10.10
C LEU A 133 4.91 7.77 -10.34
N GLU A 134 3.89 8.13 -11.13
CA GLU A 134 3.58 9.52 -11.41
C GLU A 134 3.04 10.20 -10.14
N SER A 135 3.51 11.40 -9.85
CA SER A 135 3.12 12.15 -8.64
C SER A 135 2.22 13.33 -8.95
N HIS A 136 2.28 13.88 -10.17
CA HIS A 136 1.66 15.17 -10.51
C HIS A 136 1.94 16.26 -9.47
N ILE A 137 3.09 16.21 -8.77
CA ILE A 137 3.37 17.07 -7.61
C ILE A 137 3.32 18.57 -7.97
N ASP A 138 3.68 18.91 -9.21
CA ASP A 138 3.66 20.28 -9.71
C ASP A 138 2.24 20.78 -10.02
N ASP A 139 1.28 19.87 -10.19
CA ASP A 139 -0.14 20.15 -10.48
C ASP A 139 -1.03 20.03 -9.21
N VAL A 140 -0.44 19.79 -8.04
CA VAL A 140 -1.19 19.63 -6.77
C VAL A 140 -1.74 20.98 -6.31
N ASP A 141 -3.05 21.07 -6.17
CA ASP A 141 -3.74 22.24 -5.62
C ASP A 141 -3.42 22.47 -4.13
N ILE A 142 -3.77 23.66 -3.62
CA ILE A 142 -3.44 24.09 -2.25
C ILE A 142 -4.07 23.14 -1.22
N GLU A 143 -5.33 22.74 -1.41
CA GLU A 143 -6.06 21.88 -0.48
C GLU A 143 -5.42 20.50 -0.36
N LYS A 144 -5.09 19.87 -1.49
CA LYS A 144 -4.36 18.58 -1.51
C LYS A 144 -2.97 18.69 -0.92
N ARG A 145 -2.28 19.82 -1.13
CA ARG A 145 -0.98 20.07 -0.50
C ARG A 145 -1.11 20.15 1.03
N GLU A 146 -2.07 20.89 1.54
CA GLU A 146 -2.34 20.98 2.98
C GLU A 146 -2.72 19.62 3.58
N MET A 147 -3.55 18.85 2.88
CA MET A 147 -3.88 17.48 3.27
C MET A 147 -2.62 16.59 3.36
N ASN A 148 -1.76 16.63 2.35
CA ASN A 148 -0.49 15.89 2.36
C ASN A 148 0.42 16.34 3.51
N GLU A 149 0.46 17.63 3.86
CA GLU A 149 1.23 18.10 5.02
C GLU A 149 0.65 17.59 6.35
N GLY A 150 -0.67 17.56 6.50
CA GLY A 150 -1.35 16.95 7.64
C GLY A 150 -1.06 15.46 7.76
N ASP A 151 -1.09 14.74 6.64
CA ASP A 151 -0.72 13.33 6.58
C ASP A 151 0.76 13.11 6.94
N ILE A 152 1.68 13.98 6.51
CA ILE A 152 3.09 13.93 6.91
C ILE A 152 3.24 14.13 8.43
N ALA A 153 2.52 15.08 9.02
CA ALA A 153 2.53 15.29 10.47
C ALA A 153 2.02 14.05 11.22
N SER A 154 0.92 13.45 10.75
CA SER A 154 0.35 12.21 11.27
C SER A 154 1.33 11.03 11.15
N LEU A 155 2.04 10.91 10.03
CA LEU A 155 3.08 9.92 9.81
C LEU A 155 4.20 10.05 10.86
N HIS A 156 4.72 11.27 11.07
CA HIS A 156 5.73 11.53 12.11
C HIS A 156 5.21 11.20 13.52
N GLN A 157 3.97 11.59 13.83
CA GLN A 157 3.35 11.35 15.13
C GLN A 157 3.26 9.85 15.43
N PHE A 158 2.71 9.05 14.52
CA PHE A 158 2.40 7.65 14.80
C PHE A 158 3.53 6.66 14.52
N TYR A 159 4.48 7.00 13.64
CA TYR A 159 5.47 6.03 13.13
C TYR A 159 6.94 6.35 13.45
N SER A 160 7.23 7.49 14.10
CA SER A 160 8.62 7.92 14.41
C SER A 160 9.46 6.93 15.21
N LYS A 161 8.84 6.05 16.00
CA LYS A 161 9.56 5.01 16.75
C LYS A 161 10.12 3.89 15.87
N ASN A 162 9.58 3.70 14.67
CA ASN A 162 9.83 2.53 13.84
C ASN A 162 10.39 2.89 12.45
N LEU A 163 10.33 4.15 12.03
CA LEU A 163 10.73 4.61 10.70
C LEU A 163 11.79 5.71 10.78
N ASP A 164 12.79 5.58 9.92
CA ASP A 164 13.64 6.70 9.53
C ASP A 164 12.98 7.36 8.32
N PHE A 165 12.59 8.61 8.48
CA PHE A 165 11.86 9.32 7.43
C PHE A 165 12.81 9.92 6.39
N PRO A 166 12.44 9.89 5.10
CA PRO A 166 13.14 10.67 4.09
C PRO A 166 12.85 12.17 4.26
N SER A 167 13.42 13.01 3.39
CA SER A 167 13.20 14.46 3.45
C SER A 167 11.71 14.82 3.26
N LYS A 168 11.29 15.99 3.76
CA LYS A 168 9.92 16.49 3.58
C LYS A 168 9.50 16.50 2.10
N THR A 169 10.39 16.92 1.21
CA THR A 169 10.13 16.91 -0.24
C THR A 169 9.88 15.50 -0.77
N ALA A 170 10.70 14.52 -0.37
CA ALA A 170 10.52 13.13 -0.76
C ALA A 170 9.21 12.53 -0.20
N LEU A 171 8.82 12.90 1.02
CA LEU A 171 7.53 12.52 1.60
C LEU A 171 6.37 13.12 0.81
N LEU A 172 6.42 14.41 0.46
CA LEU A 172 5.38 15.05 -0.36
C LEU A 172 5.23 14.35 -1.71
N THR A 173 6.33 14.04 -2.40
CA THR A 173 6.30 13.26 -3.63
C THR A 173 5.67 11.89 -3.42
N LEU A 174 6.05 11.17 -2.36
CA LEU A 174 5.53 9.83 -2.08
C LEU A 174 4.03 9.83 -1.74
N PHE A 175 3.55 10.80 -0.96
CA PHE A 175 2.11 10.96 -0.70
C PHE A 175 1.34 11.25 -1.98
N SER A 176 1.84 12.16 -2.82
CA SER A 176 1.22 12.43 -4.12
C SER A 176 1.24 11.20 -5.04
N GLN A 177 2.32 10.41 -5.06
CA GLN A 177 2.38 9.14 -5.79
C GLN A 177 1.32 8.14 -5.28
N VAL A 178 1.16 8.00 -3.96
CA VAL A 178 0.14 7.11 -3.39
C VAL A 178 -1.26 7.59 -3.74
N ASN A 179 -1.52 8.90 -3.71
CA ASN A 179 -2.82 9.45 -4.07
C ASN A 179 -3.15 9.26 -5.56
N CYS A 180 -2.15 9.35 -6.45
CA CYS A 180 -2.34 9.16 -7.89
C CYS A 180 -2.45 7.69 -8.32
N ASN A 181 -1.81 6.77 -7.60
CA ASN A 181 -1.62 5.38 -8.05
C ASN A 181 -2.13 4.33 -7.04
N GLY A 182 -2.77 4.77 -5.97
CA GLY A 182 -3.37 3.90 -4.96
C GLY A 182 -4.65 3.25 -5.49
N PHE A 183 -4.84 1.99 -5.16
CA PHE A 183 -6.04 1.23 -5.48
C PHE A 183 -6.86 1.03 -4.20
N THR A 184 -8.17 1.24 -4.31
CA THR A 184 -9.12 0.68 -3.36
C THR A 184 -9.24 -0.82 -3.61
N VAL A 185 -9.14 -1.62 -2.56
CA VAL A 185 -9.44 -3.06 -2.62
C VAL A 185 -10.88 -3.24 -2.16
N GLU A 186 -11.67 -3.93 -2.96
CA GLU A 186 -13.11 -4.10 -2.77
C GLU A 186 -13.46 -5.60 -2.73
N ASP A 187 -14.58 -5.92 -2.08
CA ASP A 187 -15.16 -7.26 -2.10
C ASP A 187 -16.11 -7.46 -3.31
N GLU A 188 -16.80 -8.60 -3.36
CA GLU A 188 -17.74 -8.92 -4.42
C GLU A 188 -18.97 -8.00 -4.49
N GLU A 189 -19.26 -7.25 -3.43
CA GLU A 189 -20.35 -6.27 -3.35
C GLU A 189 -19.86 -4.83 -3.61
N LEU A 190 -18.60 -4.67 -4.03
CA LEU A 190 -17.91 -3.38 -4.20
C LEU A 190 -17.76 -2.59 -2.88
N SER A 191 -17.82 -3.29 -1.74
CA SER A 191 -17.56 -2.67 -0.44
C SER A 191 -16.06 -2.54 -0.21
N LYS A 192 -15.62 -1.37 0.23
CA LYS A 192 -14.19 -1.09 0.46
C LYS A 192 -13.64 -1.94 1.59
N MET A 193 -12.69 -2.81 1.25
CA MET A 193 -11.92 -3.61 2.20
C MET A 193 -10.64 -2.92 2.66
N GLY A 194 -10.06 -2.04 1.84
CA GLY A 194 -8.83 -1.36 2.18
C GLY A 194 -8.20 -0.64 1.00
N SER A 195 -6.90 -0.39 1.11
CA SER A 195 -6.13 0.28 0.07
C SER A 195 -4.81 -0.44 -0.17
N ALA A 196 -4.32 -0.40 -1.40
CA ALA A 196 -3.11 -1.06 -1.84
C ALA A 196 -2.41 -0.29 -2.95
N VAL A 197 -1.14 -0.61 -3.20
CA VAL A 197 -0.39 -0.09 -4.35
C VAL A 197 0.10 -1.24 -5.20
N TYR A 198 -0.23 -1.20 -6.50
CA TYR A 198 0.21 -2.16 -7.52
C TYR A 198 1.00 -1.37 -8.58
N PRO A 199 2.34 -1.43 -8.58
CA PRO A 199 3.14 -0.66 -9.53
C PRO A 199 3.00 -1.11 -10.99
N GLU A 200 2.77 -2.40 -11.24
CA GLU A 200 2.65 -2.98 -12.59
C GLU A 200 1.40 -2.54 -13.36
#